data_AF-A0A7W2RRN5-F1
#
_entry.id   AF-A0A7W2RRN5-F1
#
_cell.length_a   1.000
_cell.length_b   1.000
_cell.length_c   1.000
_cell.angle_alpha   90.00
_cell.angle_beta   90.00
_cell.angle_gamma   90.00
#
_symmetry.space_group_name_H-M   'P 1'
#
loop_
_entity.id
_entity.type
_entity.pdbx_description
1 polymer ?
#
loop_
_entity_poly.entity_id
_entity_poly.type
_entity_poly.pdbx_seq_one_letter_code
_entity_poly.pdbx_strand_id
1 'polypeptide(L)'
;MKNLLHTSLFTILLYGLVCLFAYPQFVISAETTHNQKINQENKASFDLTSVNASTNLVKKLAHEKSSQLADSFIKSRQHYNNDIDLNHTTTSDPLNYQRAVFKQNFSAVLSHFESKVFFALAEFRMNVEMASAVFFENTNFRWANFQSGLNLSLSRFKE
;
A
#
# COMPACT_ATOMS: atom_id res chain seq x y z
N MET A 1 36.64 6.93 -15.59
CA MET A 1 36.33 5.50 -15.40
C MET A 1 36.25 5.19 -13.91
N LYS A 2 35.07 4.85 -13.38
CA LYS A 2 34.88 3.99 -12.19
C LYS A 2 33.37 3.77 -11.95
N ASN A 3 33.04 2.57 -11.50
CA ASN A 3 31.80 2.17 -10.82
C ASN A 3 30.51 2.04 -11.65
N LEU A 4 30.47 0.96 -12.46
CA LEU A 4 29.30 0.08 -12.43
C LEU A 4 29.15 -0.44 -10.99
N LEU A 5 28.02 -0.21 -10.32
CA LEU A 5 27.45 -1.03 -9.22
C LEU A 5 26.24 -0.33 -8.61
N HIS A 6 25.05 -0.43 -9.23
CA HIS A 6 23.78 -0.13 -8.52
C HIS A 6 22.53 -0.84 -9.08
N THR A 7 22.69 -1.83 -9.97
CA THR A 7 21.61 -2.63 -10.57
C THR A 7 21.22 -3.88 -9.77
N SER A 8 21.61 -3.96 -8.49
CA SER A 8 21.47 -5.16 -7.64
C SER A 8 20.50 -5.01 -6.44
N LEU A 9 19.52 -4.10 -6.52
CA LEU A 9 18.45 -4.00 -5.49
C LEU A 9 17.01 -4.11 -6.03
N PHE A 10 16.80 -4.21 -7.33
CA PHE A 10 15.45 -4.29 -7.92
C PHE A 10 14.90 -5.73 -8.04
N THR A 11 15.72 -6.75 -7.81
CA THR A 11 15.37 -8.16 -8.07
C THR A 11 14.66 -8.88 -6.91
N ILE A 12 14.55 -8.26 -5.72
CA ILE A 12 14.07 -8.92 -4.50
C ILE A 12 12.58 -8.63 -4.20
N LEU A 13 11.96 -7.63 -4.84
CA LEU A 13 10.57 -7.24 -4.58
C LEU A 13 9.51 -7.94 -5.46
N LEU A 14 9.89 -8.93 -6.28
CA LEU A 14 8.97 -9.63 -7.20
C LEU A 14 8.64 -11.10 -6.83
N TYR A 15 9.21 -11.63 -5.75
CA TYR A 15 9.01 -13.03 -5.33
C TYR A 15 8.00 -13.23 -4.17
N GLY A 16 7.25 -12.18 -3.80
CA GLY A 16 6.35 -12.20 -2.64
C GLY A 16 4.87 -12.51 -2.91
N LEU A 17 4.43 -12.74 -4.16
CA LEU A 17 2.99 -12.69 -4.50
C LEU A 17 2.48 -13.74 -5.52
N VAL A 18 3.17 -14.88 -5.72
CA VAL A 18 2.64 -15.97 -6.58
C VAL A 18 2.89 -17.34 -5.94
N CYS A 19 2.08 -17.69 -4.93
CA CYS A 19 2.09 -19.03 -4.30
C CYS A 19 0.70 -19.45 -3.78
N LEU A 20 -0.39 -19.00 -4.40
CA LEU A 20 -1.74 -19.51 -4.11
C LEU A 20 -2.45 -19.95 -5.41
N PHE A 21 -2.99 -21.17 -5.39
CA PHE A 21 -3.89 -21.79 -6.36
C PHE A 21 -3.31 -22.31 -7.69
N ALA A 22 -2.67 -23.48 -7.61
CA ALA A 22 -2.75 -24.50 -8.67
C ALA A 22 -3.06 -25.87 -8.02
N TYR A 23 -3.80 -26.73 -8.74
CA TYR A 23 -4.33 -28.05 -8.32
C TYR A 23 -5.56 -27.97 -7.37
N PRO A 24 -6.61 -28.83 -7.57
CA PRO A 24 -6.47 -30.25 -7.87
C PRO A 24 -7.30 -30.82 -9.04
N GLN A 25 -6.70 -31.80 -9.74
CA GLN A 25 -7.39 -32.90 -10.43
C GLN A 25 -6.47 -34.13 -10.34
N PHE A 26 -6.58 -34.94 -9.28
CA PHE A 26 -5.92 -36.24 -9.21
C PHE A 26 -6.98 -37.34 -9.37
N VAL A 27 -6.89 -38.06 -10.48
CA VAL A 27 -7.77 -39.21 -10.76
C VAL A 27 -7.28 -40.40 -9.95
N ILE A 28 -8.15 -40.97 -9.11
CA ILE A 28 -7.91 -42.26 -8.46
C ILE A 28 -8.52 -43.33 -9.34
N SER A 29 -7.68 -44.06 -10.09
CA SER A 29 -8.03 -45.39 -10.59
C SER A 29 -7.66 -46.40 -9.52
N ALA A 30 -8.59 -47.26 -9.13
CA ALA A 30 -8.35 -48.30 -8.15
C ALA A 30 -7.83 -49.57 -8.84
N GLU A 31 -6.79 -50.19 -8.28
CA GLU A 31 -6.57 -51.63 -8.49
C GLU A 31 -5.79 -52.29 -7.34
N THR A 32 -6.02 -53.59 -7.18
CA THR A 32 -5.72 -54.43 -6.01
C THR A 32 -4.81 -55.58 -6.47
N THR A 33 -3.85 -56.14 -5.72
CA THR A 33 -3.78 -56.38 -4.26
C THR A 33 -2.32 -56.67 -3.84
N HIS A 34 -2.08 -56.84 -2.53
CA HIS A 34 -1.16 -57.84 -1.98
C HIS A 34 0.37 -57.55 -1.97
N ASN A 35 0.86 -57.01 -0.86
CA ASN A 35 1.57 -57.86 0.11
C ASN A 35 1.74 -57.20 1.48
N GLN A 36 1.72 -58.02 2.54
CA GLN A 36 1.94 -57.57 3.92
C GLN A 36 3.41 -57.66 4.33
N LYS A 37 3.69 -57.04 5.50
CA LYS A 37 4.81 -57.28 6.43
C LYS A 37 6.09 -56.45 6.19
N ILE A 38 6.71 -56.10 7.33
CA ILE A 38 7.94 -55.30 7.49
C ILE A 38 7.78 -53.79 7.20
N ASN A 39 7.07 -53.11 8.10
CA ASN A 39 7.54 -51.89 8.80
C ASN A 39 6.48 -51.42 9.82
N GLN A 40 6.26 -52.25 10.84
CA GLN A 40 5.77 -51.77 12.13
C GLN A 40 6.99 -51.32 12.95
N GLU A 41 7.41 -50.07 12.75
CA GLU A 41 8.19 -49.25 13.68
C GLU A 41 8.26 -47.84 13.07
N ASN A 42 8.29 -46.80 13.90
CA ASN A 42 8.22 -45.39 13.47
C ASN A 42 6.89 -44.91 12.84
N LYS A 43 5.74 -45.50 13.21
CA LYS A 43 4.51 -44.69 13.37
C LYS A 43 4.56 -43.93 14.69
N ALA A 44 5.52 -43.01 14.81
CA ALA A 44 5.31 -41.85 15.65
C ALA A 44 4.03 -41.20 15.13
N SER A 45 3.00 -41.12 15.99
CA SER A 45 1.78 -40.40 15.69
C SER A 45 2.17 -38.96 15.35
N PHE A 46 2.19 -38.63 14.05
CA PHE A 46 2.46 -37.27 13.60
C PHE A 46 1.29 -36.43 14.09
N ASP A 47 1.50 -35.76 15.22
CA ASP A 47 0.42 -35.22 16.02
C ASP A 47 -0.22 -34.03 15.31
N LEU A 48 -1.28 -34.33 14.56
CA LEU A 48 -2.09 -33.36 13.86
C LEU A 48 -2.65 -32.29 14.81
N THR A 49 -2.77 -32.56 16.12
CA THR A 49 -3.20 -31.54 17.08
C THR A 49 -2.09 -30.50 17.31
N SER A 50 -0.82 -30.91 17.46
CA SER A 50 0.32 -30.00 17.52
C SER A 50 0.50 -29.15 16.25
N VAL A 51 0.26 -29.74 15.07
CA VAL A 51 0.37 -29.05 13.77
C VAL A 51 -0.79 -28.06 13.56
N ASN A 52 -2.01 -28.45 13.94
CA ASN A 52 -3.17 -27.55 13.91
C ASN A 52 -3.04 -26.41 14.94
N ALA A 53 -2.49 -26.67 16.12
CA ALA A 53 -2.17 -25.63 17.10
C ALA A 53 -1.11 -24.65 16.55
N SER A 54 -0.03 -25.17 15.95
CA SER A 54 1.04 -24.37 15.37
C SER A 54 0.56 -23.49 14.21
N THR A 55 -0.25 -24.03 13.29
CA THR A 55 -0.81 -23.25 12.18
C THR A 55 -1.81 -22.18 12.64
N ASN A 56 -2.61 -22.45 13.67
CA ASN A 56 -3.48 -21.45 14.28
C ASN A 56 -2.68 -20.34 15.01
N LEU A 57 -1.58 -20.69 15.68
CA LEU A 57 -0.68 -19.72 16.31
C LEU A 57 -0.04 -18.80 15.26
N VAL A 58 0.45 -19.35 14.15
CA VAL A 58 1.03 -18.57 13.03
C VAL A 58 0.00 -17.64 12.40
N LYS A 59 -1.23 -18.12 12.15
CA LYS A 59 -2.33 -17.27 11.64
C LYS A 59 -2.65 -16.11 12.61
N LYS A 60 -2.74 -16.40 13.91
CA LYS A 60 -3.00 -15.38 14.95
C LYS A 60 -1.88 -14.33 14.99
N LEU A 61 -0.62 -14.76 14.99
CA LEU A 61 0.54 -13.87 15.00
C LEU A 61 0.63 -13.01 13.73
N ALA A 62 0.37 -13.59 12.55
CA ALA A 62 0.33 -12.85 11.29
C ALA A 62 -0.78 -11.78 11.30
N HIS A 63 -1.97 -12.12 11.79
CA HIS A 63 -3.06 -11.17 11.95
C HIS A 63 -2.72 -10.04 12.93
N GLU A 64 -2.18 -10.38 14.11
CA GLU A 64 -1.75 -9.40 15.12
C GLU A 64 -0.69 -8.44 14.57
N LYS A 65 0.32 -8.96 13.84
CA LYS A 65 1.37 -8.13 13.21
C LYS A 65 0.83 -7.25 12.08
N SER A 66 -0.12 -7.74 11.29
CA SER A 66 -0.79 -6.93 10.26
C SER A 66 -1.63 -5.80 10.88
N SER A 67 -2.33 -6.07 11.99
CA SER A 67 -3.08 -5.06 12.73
C SER A 67 -2.15 -4.01 13.34
N GLN A 68 -1.07 -4.42 14.01
CA GLN A 68 -0.06 -3.51 14.58
C GLN A 68 0.56 -2.61 13.51
N LEU A 69 0.85 -3.16 12.32
CA LEU A 69 1.36 -2.38 11.19
C LEU A 69 0.31 -1.38 10.69
N ALA A 70 -0.95 -1.80 10.51
CA ALA A 70 -2.04 -0.91 10.11
C ALA A 70 -2.26 0.24 11.12
N ASP A 71 -2.27 -0.06 12.42
CA ASP A 71 -2.40 0.94 13.49
C ASP A 71 -1.24 1.95 13.48
N SER A 72 0.00 1.47 13.31
CA SER A 72 1.18 2.36 13.21
C SER A 72 1.10 3.24 11.97
N PHE A 73 0.64 2.70 10.85
CA PHE A 73 0.47 3.43 9.60
C PHE A 73 -0.58 4.55 9.75
N ILE A 74 -1.75 4.23 10.32
CA ILE A 74 -2.81 5.21 10.61
C ILE A 74 -2.33 6.28 11.58
N LYS A 75 -1.64 5.91 12.67
CA LYS A 75 -1.09 6.86 13.65
C LYS A 75 0.00 7.78 13.09
N SER A 76 0.71 7.36 12.04
CA SER A 76 1.77 8.15 11.41
C SER A 76 1.25 9.29 10.50
N ARG A 77 -0.07 9.36 10.26
CA ARG A 77 -0.67 10.33 9.35
C ARG A 77 -0.76 11.71 9.99
N GLN A 78 -0.35 12.75 9.26
CA GLN A 78 -0.56 14.13 9.67
C GLN A 78 -2.03 14.51 9.48
N HIS A 79 -2.65 15.03 10.53
CA HIS A 79 -4.07 15.40 10.54
C HIS A 79 -4.22 16.93 10.59
N TYR A 80 -4.78 17.50 9.54
CA TYR A 80 -5.12 18.92 9.45
C TYR A 80 -6.61 19.08 9.83
N ASN A 81 -6.85 19.71 10.98
CA ASN A 81 -8.19 19.87 11.56
C ASN A 81 -8.84 21.23 11.24
N ASN A 82 -8.10 22.12 10.58
CA ASN A 82 -8.50 23.47 10.18
C ASN A 82 -8.45 23.56 8.65
N ASP A 83 -9.11 24.56 8.07
CA ASP A 83 -8.96 24.89 6.64
C ASP A 83 -7.49 25.20 6.32
N ILE A 84 -7.07 24.80 5.12
CA ILE A 84 -5.75 25.11 4.58
C ILE A 84 -5.95 26.07 3.41
N ASP A 85 -5.54 27.32 3.60
CA ASP A 85 -5.60 28.36 2.58
C ASP A 85 -4.19 28.67 2.08
N LEU A 86 -3.96 28.36 0.80
CA LEU A 86 -2.78 28.70 0.00
C LEU A 86 -3.20 29.51 -1.24
N ASN A 87 -4.36 30.17 -1.22
CA ASN A 87 -4.85 30.96 -2.35
C ASN A 87 -3.86 32.09 -2.69
N HIS A 88 -3.64 32.31 -4.00
CA HIS A 88 -2.73 33.33 -4.53
C HIS A 88 -1.25 33.20 -4.08
N THR A 89 -0.82 32.08 -3.49
CA THR A 89 0.58 31.87 -3.09
C THR A 89 1.43 31.40 -4.28
N THR A 90 2.66 31.91 -4.38
CA THR A 90 3.74 31.24 -5.13
C THR A 90 4.61 30.46 -4.14
N THR A 91 4.86 29.17 -4.38
CA THR A 91 5.73 28.34 -3.54
C THR A 91 6.83 27.68 -4.39
N SER A 92 8.08 28.00 -4.07
CA SER A 92 9.26 27.39 -4.71
C SER A 92 9.72 26.11 -4.03
N ASP A 93 9.35 25.90 -2.76
CA ASP A 93 9.65 24.66 -2.03
C ASP A 93 8.64 23.52 -2.35
N PRO A 94 9.08 22.25 -2.33
CA PRO A 94 8.17 21.12 -2.54
C PRO A 94 7.12 20.97 -1.44
N LEU A 95 5.85 20.89 -1.83
CA LEU A 95 4.74 20.64 -0.91
C LEU A 95 4.51 19.13 -0.75
N ASN A 96 4.72 18.62 0.46
CA ASN A 96 4.58 17.19 0.76
C ASN A 96 3.50 16.93 1.81
N TYR A 97 2.34 16.52 1.33
CA TYR A 97 1.18 16.08 2.13
C TYR A 97 0.88 14.59 1.90
N GLN A 98 1.89 13.77 1.60
CA GLN A 98 1.71 12.33 1.42
C GLN A 98 1.11 11.70 2.68
N ARG A 99 0.05 10.91 2.50
CA ARG A 99 -0.74 10.29 3.58
C ARG A 99 -1.37 11.29 4.57
N ALA A 100 -1.47 12.58 4.26
CA ALA A 100 -2.18 13.53 5.12
C ALA A 100 -3.69 13.18 5.22
N VAL A 101 -4.35 13.72 6.24
CA VAL A 101 -5.82 13.73 6.37
C VAL A 101 -6.25 15.17 6.61
N PHE A 102 -6.95 15.75 5.64
CA PHE A 102 -7.58 17.06 5.74
C PHE A 102 -9.04 16.87 6.14
N LYS A 103 -9.40 17.34 7.34
CA LYS A 103 -10.76 17.26 7.88
C LYS A 103 -11.63 18.47 7.54
N GLN A 104 -11.01 19.54 7.04
CA GLN A 104 -11.65 20.77 6.55
C GLN A 104 -11.19 21.04 5.12
N ASN A 105 -11.56 22.20 4.57
CA ASN A 105 -11.31 22.48 3.16
C ASN A 105 -9.82 22.72 2.89
N PHE A 106 -9.42 22.45 1.65
CA PHE A 106 -8.11 22.83 1.13
C PHE A 106 -8.33 23.76 -0.06
N SER A 107 -7.70 24.94 -0.04
CA SER A 107 -7.83 25.95 -1.09
C SER A 107 -6.44 26.40 -1.56
N ALA A 108 -6.23 26.40 -2.87
CA ALA A 108 -5.06 26.92 -3.56
C ALA A 108 -5.47 27.48 -4.94
N VAL A 109 -6.48 28.33 -4.92
CA VAL A 109 -7.01 29.03 -6.09
C VAL A 109 -6.00 30.09 -6.53
N LEU A 110 -5.73 30.16 -7.84
CA LEU A 110 -4.77 31.09 -8.45
C LEU A 110 -3.32 30.98 -7.91
N SER A 111 -2.96 29.83 -7.33
CA SER A 111 -1.64 29.59 -6.74
C SER A 111 -0.64 29.03 -7.75
N HIS A 112 0.63 29.35 -7.58
CA HIS A 112 1.73 28.89 -8.44
C HIS A 112 2.69 27.98 -7.66
N PHE A 113 2.73 26.71 -8.05
CA PHE A 113 3.61 25.70 -7.47
C PHE A 113 4.82 25.51 -8.39
N GLU A 114 5.93 26.17 -8.08
CA GLU A 114 7.14 26.14 -8.91
C GLU A 114 7.91 24.82 -8.78
N SER A 115 7.69 24.08 -7.68
CA SER A 115 8.24 22.73 -7.48
C SER A 115 7.15 21.70 -7.15
N LYS A 116 7.58 20.45 -6.89
CA LYS A 116 6.75 19.24 -6.84
C LYS A 116 5.72 19.30 -5.72
N VAL A 117 4.51 18.82 -6.04
CA VAL A 117 3.39 18.76 -5.10
C VAL A 117 2.94 17.31 -4.92
N PHE A 118 2.99 16.80 -3.69
CA PHE A 118 2.71 15.40 -3.38
C PHE A 118 1.52 15.24 -2.44
N PHE A 119 0.42 14.70 -2.97
CA PHE A 119 -0.80 14.31 -2.25
C PHE A 119 -1.06 12.80 -2.32
N ALA A 120 -0.05 11.98 -2.64
CA ALA A 120 -0.24 10.54 -2.74
C ALA A 120 -0.76 9.94 -1.41
N LEU A 121 -1.81 9.14 -1.48
CA LEU A 121 -2.55 8.60 -0.32
C LEU A 121 -3.16 9.66 0.63
N ALA A 122 -3.26 10.93 0.24
CA ALA A 122 -3.93 11.95 1.05
C ALA A 122 -5.45 11.72 1.07
N GLU A 123 -6.09 12.02 2.19
CA GLU A 123 -7.55 12.04 2.32
C GLU A 123 -8.04 13.46 2.53
N PHE A 124 -8.96 13.90 1.68
CA PHE A 124 -9.69 15.15 1.82
C PHE A 124 -11.15 14.84 2.12
N ARG A 125 -11.60 15.21 3.32
CA ARG A 125 -12.98 14.95 3.78
C ARG A 125 -13.97 16.01 3.33
N MET A 126 -13.48 17.23 3.13
CA MET A 126 -14.24 18.39 2.64
C MET A 126 -13.70 18.80 1.26
N ASN A 127 -14.11 19.97 0.77
CA ASN A 127 -13.82 20.43 -0.59
C ASN A 127 -12.33 20.70 -0.81
N VAL A 128 -11.87 20.45 -2.05
CA VAL A 128 -10.54 20.83 -2.51
C VAL A 128 -10.64 21.75 -3.72
N GLU A 129 -10.28 23.01 -3.52
CA GLU A 129 -10.35 24.07 -4.52
C GLU A 129 -8.94 24.42 -4.99
N MET A 130 -8.56 23.98 -6.20
CA MET A 130 -7.27 24.28 -6.83
C MET A 130 -7.47 25.00 -8.18
N ALA A 131 -8.59 25.69 -8.34
CA ALA A 131 -8.99 26.33 -9.59
C ALA A 131 -7.96 27.39 -10.05
N SER A 132 -7.64 27.38 -11.33
CA SER A 132 -6.62 28.24 -11.96
C SER A 132 -5.19 28.10 -11.37
N ALA A 133 -4.93 27.10 -10.52
CA ALA A 133 -3.58 26.81 -10.04
C ALA A 133 -2.63 26.41 -11.17
N VAL A 134 -1.36 26.74 -11.05
CA VAL A 134 -0.31 26.36 -12.00
C VAL A 134 0.72 25.50 -11.30
N PHE A 135 0.91 24.29 -11.80
CA PHE A 135 1.92 23.34 -11.34
C PHE A 135 3.04 23.30 -12.39
N PHE A 136 4.23 23.80 -12.04
CA PHE A 136 5.40 23.83 -12.93
C PHE A 136 6.19 22.52 -12.93
N GLU A 137 6.12 21.75 -11.85
CA GLU A 137 6.70 20.43 -11.73
C GLU A 137 5.63 19.34 -11.51
N ASN A 138 6.07 18.09 -11.60
CA ASN A 138 5.24 16.90 -11.42
C ASN A 138 4.42 16.95 -10.12
N THR A 139 3.10 16.78 -10.28
CA THR A 139 2.12 16.77 -9.19
C THR A 139 1.48 15.39 -9.06
N ASN A 140 1.50 14.83 -7.85
CA ASN A 140 1.14 13.44 -7.60
C ASN A 140 -0.07 13.31 -6.68
N PHE A 141 -1.23 13.03 -7.28
CA PHE A 141 -2.49 12.68 -6.59
C PHE A 141 -2.75 11.17 -6.52
N ARG A 142 -1.74 10.30 -6.72
CA ARG A 142 -1.98 8.86 -6.84
C ARG A 142 -2.57 8.28 -5.55
N TRP A 143 -3.75 7.70 -5.67
CA TRP A 143 -4.55 7.19 -4.55
C TRP A 143 -4.96 8.26 -3.51
N ALA A 144 -4.95 9.55 -3.88
CA ALA A 144 -5.63 10.56 -3.11
C ALA A 144 -7.15 10.33 -3.15
N ASN A 145 -7.82 10.56 -2.02
CA ASN A 145 -9.27 10.40 -1.89
C ASN A 145 -9.92 11.76 -1.63
N PHE A 146 -10.84 12.16 -2.52
CA PHE A 146 -11.53 13.45 -2.49
C PHE A 146 -13.03 13.21 -2.20
N GLN A 147 -13.41 13.20 -0.92
CA GLN A 147 -14.76 12.78 -0.52
C GLN A 147 -15.86 13.75 -0.98
N SER A 148 -15.59 15.06 -0.94
CA SER A 148 -16.52 16.10 -1.42
C SER A 148 -16.20 16.60 -2.84
N GLY A 149 -15.16 16.06 -3.48
CA GLY A 149 -14.71 16.45 -4.81
C GLY A 149 -13.42 17.28 -4.85
N LEU A 150 -12.97 17.53 -6.08
CA LEU A 150 -11.75 18.27 -6.41
C LEU A 150 -12.04 19.21 -7.59
N ASN A 151 -11.86 20.51 -7.39
CA ASN A 151 -11.96 21.51 -8.45
C ASN A 151 -10.57 21.85 -9.00
N LEU A 152 -10.30 21.41 -10.24
CA LEU A 152 -9.12 21.77 -11.04
C LEU A 152 -9.51 22.59 -12.29
N SER A 153 -10.62 23.33 -12.23
CA SER A 153 -11.06 24.17 -13.35
C SER A 153 -10.00 25.22 -13.70
N LEU A 154 -9.64 25.31 -14.99
CA LEU A 154 -8.61 26.21 -15.53
C LEU A 154 -7.18 25.98 -14.98
N SER A 155 -6.96 24.96 -14.15
CA SER A 155 -5.65 24.63 -13.61
C SER A 155 -4.72 24.09 -14.70
N ARG A 156 -3.43 24.37 -14.60
CA ARG A 156 -2.44 24.04 -15.64
C ARG A 156 -1.30 23.23 -15.03
N PHE A 157 -1.04 22.06 -15.60
CA PHE A 157 0.15 21.27 -15.33
C PHE A 157 1.14 21.52 -16.46
N LYS A 158 2.37 21.89 -16.12
CA LYS A 158 3.48 21.99 -17.07
C LYS A 158 4.22 20.65 -17.13
N GLU A 159 4.73 20.33 -18.31
CA GLU A 159 5.63 19.20 -18.57
C GLU A 159 7.08 19.70 -18.65
#